data_AF-A0AAN6YQX7-F1
#
_entry.id   AF-A0AAN6YQX7-F1
#
_cell.length_a   1.000
_cell.length_b   1.000
_cell.length_c   1.000
_cell.angle_alpha   90.00
_cell.angle_beta   90.00
_cell.angle_gamma   90.00
#
_symmetry.space_group_name_H-M   'P 1'
#
loop_
_entity.id
_entity.type
_entity.pdbx_description
1 polymer ?
#
loop_
_entity_poly.entity_id
_entity_poly.type
_entity_poly.pdbx_seq_one_letter_code
_entity_poly.pdbx_strand_id
1 'polypeptide(L)'
;MEVFIRNQLSELEGETLNDSVFTITKKANGIFLWVALAVKSIRSRLEDGYGLSDIIRDIDSMPDELEELFQYLLKKIPKPYKIKAYITFAMLKLSNEVSYGLTLNLLAYSFLDGYLEDPKFAEKRFHWPHLTASQQSDLKLSAHKKLRSHCGGLVEA
;
A
#
# COMPACT_ATOMS: atom_id res chain seq x y z
N MET A 1 21.28 -0.63 -0.08
CA MET A 1 20.21 0.13 0.60
C MET A 1 20.62 1.59 0.79
N GLU A 2 21.85 1.88 1.24
CA GLU A 2 22.34 3.26 1.43
C GLU A 2 22.26 4.16 0.20
N VAL A 3 22.64 3.67 -0.99
CA VAL A 3 22.53 4.43 -2.25
C VAL A 3 21.08 4.88 -2.51
N PHE A 4 20.11 4.01 -2.22
CA PHE A 4 18.70 4.35 -2.35
C PHE A 4 18.29 5.45 -1.37
N ILE A 5 18.71 5.35 -0.11
CA ILE A 5 18.42 6.37 0.92
C ILE A 5 18.99 7.72 0.51
N ARG A 6 20.26 7.77 0.09
CA ARG A 6 20.94 9.00 -0.34
C ARG A 6 20.27 9.65 -1.54
N ASN A 7 19.87 8.85 -2.53
CA ASN A 7 19.16 9.35 -3.71
C ASN A 7 17.78 9.90 -3.37
N GLN A 8 17.08 9.32 -2.40
CA GLN A 8 15.72 9.73 -2.02
C GLN A 8 15.69 10.89 -1.02
N LEU A 9 16.77 11.10 -0.26
CA LEU A 9 16.91 12.17 0.72
C LEU A 9 17.96 13.20 0.29
N SER A 10 18.02 13.51 -1.01
CA SER A 10 18.99 14.46 -1.57
C SER A 10 18.83 15.89 -1.06
N GLU A 11 17.68 16.20 -0.44
CA GLU A 11 17.40 17.49 0.21
C GLU A 11 18.14 17.65 1.55
N LEU A 12 18.62 16.54 2.13
CA LEU A 12 19.43 16.57 3.35
C LEU A 12 20.90 16.65 2.99
N GLU A 13 21.65 17.49 3.69
CA GLU A 13 23.08 17.70 3.44
C GLU A 13 23.94 17.36 4.66
N GLY A 14 25.22 17.06 4.38
CA GLY A 14 26.27 16.93 5.39
C GLY A 14 26.05 15.81 6.42
N GLU A 15 26.20 16.15 7.69
CA GLU A 15 26.15 15.25 8.84
C GLU A 15 24.76 14.62 9.00
N THR A 16 23.70 15.42 8.84
CA THR A 16 22.30 14.99 8.91
C THR A 16 21.97 13.83 7.98
N LEU A 17 22.46 13.89 6.72
CA LEU A 17 22.23 12.82 5.75
C LEU A 17 22.93 11.54 6.18
N ASN A 18 24.15 11.64 6.70
CA ASN A 18 24.91 10.48 7.15
C ASN A 18 24.28 9.82 8.39
N ASP A 19 23.81 10.61 9.35
CA ASP A 19 23.12 10.13 10.54
C ASP A 19 21.81 9.42 10.19
N SER A 20 21.05 9.99 9.24
CA SER A 20 19.82 9.38 8.73
C SER A 20 20.11 8.06 8.02
N VAL A 21 21.12 8.02 7.14
CA VAL A 21 21.53 6.80 6.43
C VAL A 21 21.96 5.71 7.41
N PHE A 22 22.77 6.06 8.42
CA PHE A 22 23.23 5.12 9.43
C PHE A 22 22.07 4.56 10.25
N THR A 23 21.21 5.44 10.77
CA THR A 23 20.05 5.05 11.61
C THR A 23 19.10 4.14 10.85
N ILE A 24 18.73 4.52 9.62
CA ILE A 24 17.81 3.74 8.78
C ILE A 24 18.42 2.38 8.43
N THR A 25 19.69 2.34 8.04
CA THR A 25 20.34 1.09 7.63
C THR A 25 20.49 0.13 8.79
N LYS A 26 20.84 0.65 9.97
CA LYS A 26 20.97 -0.13 11.21
C LYS A 26 19.62 -0.71 11.65
N LYS A 27 18.58 0.11 11.71
CA LYS A 27 17.24 -0.32 12.13
C LYS A 27 16.57 -1.25 11.12
N ALA A 28 16.80 -1.06 9.83
CA ALA A 28 16.23 -1.92 8.80
C ALA A 28 16.64 -3.39 8.92
N ASN A 29 17.79 -3.69 9.54
CA ASN A 29 18.31 -5.05 9.73
C ASN A 29 18.24 -5.93 8.45
N GLY A 30 18.53 -5.33 7.29
CA GLY A 30 18.48 -6.00 5.98
C GLY A 30 17.11 -6.02 5.28
N ILE A 31 16.03 -5.54 5.91
CA ILE A 31 14.68 -5.51 5.35
C ILE A 31 14.52 -4.26 4.47
N PHE A 32 14.58 -4.44 3.14
CA PHE A 32 14.45 -3.32 2.20
C PHE A 32 13.08 -2.59 2.30
N LEU A 33 12.00 -3.32 2.61
CA LEU A 33 10.68 -2.72 2.82
C LEU A 33 10.71 -1.69 3.95
N TRP A 34 11.44 -1.98 5.03
CA TRP A 34 11.61 -1.05 6.15
C TRP A 34 12.29 0.24 5.69
N VAL A 35 13.37 0.13 4.91
CA VAL A 35 14.08 1.28 4.32
C VAL A 35 13.15 2.12 3.44
N ALA A 36 12.38 1.48 2.56
CA ALA A 36 11.45 2.16 1.67
C ALA A 36 10.35 2.92 2.45
N LEU A 37 9.84 2.34 3.54
CA LEU A 37 8.83 2.97 4.39
C LEU A 37 9.40 4.13 5.20
N ALA A 38 10.58 3.96 5.79
CA ALA A 38 11.27 5.03 6.53
C ALA A 38 11.54 6.23 5.62
N VAL A 39 12.14 5.99 4.44
CA VAL A 39 12.41 7.03 3.44
C VAL A 39 11.13 7.75 2.99
N LYS A 40 10.06 7.01 2.72
CA LYS A 40 8.76 7.61 2.35
C LYS A 40 8.19 8.49 3.47
N SER A 41 8.29 8.04 4.72
CA SER A 41 7.83 8.79 5.89
C SER A 41 8.61 10.09 6.07
N ILE A 42 9.94 10.03 5.90
CA ILE A 42 10.84 11.19 5.97
C ILE A 42 10.44 12.22 4.92
N ARG A 43 10.33 11.79 3.65
CA ARG A 43 9.99 12.69 2.54
C ARG A 43 8.65 13.39 2.74
N SER A 44 7.62 12.64 3.15
CA SER A 44 6.30 13.23 3.43
C SER A 44 6.36 14.33 4.51
N ARG A 45 7.23 14.18 5.51
CA ARG A 45 7.38 15.17 6.59
C ARG A 45 8.24 16.36 6.21
N LEU A 46 9.25 16.16 5.37
CA LEU A 46 10.03 17.26 4.77
C LEU A 46 9.11 18.14 3.91
N GLU A 47 8.24 17.53 3.11
CA GLU A 47 7.22 18.23 2.31
C GLU A 47 6.25 19.04 3.21
N ASP A 48 5.92 18.53 4.39
CA ASP A 48 5.06 19.19 5.39
C ASP A 48 5.79 20.23 6.28
N GLY A 49 7.11 20.42 6.10
CA GLY A 49 7.92 21.39 6.83
C GLY A 49 8.31 21.00 8.26
N TYR A 50 8.20 19.73 8.65
CA TYR A 50 8.63 19.25 9.96
C TYR A 50 10.16 19.17 10.06
N GLY A 51 10.68 19.38 11.27
CA GLY A 51 12.10 19.25 11.56
C GLY A 51 12.59 17.79 11.59
N LEU A 52 13.90 17.61 11.43
CA LEU A 52 14.58 16.31 11.44
C LEU A 52 14.38 15.52 12.74
N SER A 53 14.23 16.18 13.88
CA SER A 53 13.98 15.53 15.16
C SER A 53 12.62 14.81 15.20
N ASP A 54 11.57 15.40 14.63
CA ASP A 54 10.25 14.77 14.53
C ASP A 54 10.27 13.59 13.56
N ILE A 55 11.05 13.73 12.49
CA ILE A 55 11.29 12.67 11.50
C ILE A 55 12.01 11.47 12.15
N ILE A 56 13.09 11.72 12.90
CA ILE A 56 13.85 10.65 13.58
C ILE A 56 12.96 9.95 14.61
N ARG A 57 12.16 10.70 15.39
CA ARG A 57 11.23 10.11 16.35
C ARG A 57 10.22 9.15 15.69
N ASP A 58 9.77 9.49 14.49
CA ASP A 58 8.88 8.64 13.71
C ASP A 58 9.57 7.36 13.23
N ILE A 59 10.80 7.47 12.73
CA ILE A 59 11.64 6.32 12.35
C ILE A 59 11.91 5.43 13.58
N ASP A 60 12.15 6.05 14.72
CA ASP A 60 12.38 5.36 15.99
C ASP A 60 11.14 4.62 16.46
N SER A 61 9.94 5.13 16.17
CA SER A 61 8.67 4.46 16.46
C SER A 61 8.35 3.28 15.54
N MET A 62 9.08 3.13 14.42
CA MET A 62 8.89 1.98 13.54
C MET A 62 9.46 0.72 14.19
N PRO A 63 8.71 -0.39 14.16
CA PRO A 63 9.16 -1.66 14.73
C PRO A 63 10.30 -2.27 13.90
N ASP A 64 11.19 -2.98 14.57
CA ASP A 64 12.39 -3.57 13.97
C ASP A 64 12.14 -4.96 13.37
N GLU A 65 11.07 -5.65 13.82
CA GLU A 65 10.68 -6.96 13.32
C GLU A 65 9.70 -6.86 12.14
N LEU A 66 9.85 -7.75 11.16
CA LEU A 66 9.01 -7.75 9.94
C LEU A 66 7.52 -7.95 10.26
N GLU A 67 7.21 -8.84 11.20
CA GLU A 67 5.83 -9.12 11.62
C GLU A 67 5.18 -7.87 12.23
N GLU A 68 5.89 -7.22 13.15
CA GLU A 68 5.45 -5.98 13.77
C GLU A 68 5.32 -4.84 12.75
N LEU A 69 6.20 -4.79 11.75
CA LEU A 69 6.10 -3.85 10.63
C LEU A 69 4.81 -4.07 9.83
N PHE A 70 4.45 -5.32 9.51
CA PHE A 70 3.17 -5.60 8.86
C PHE A 70 1.99 -5.22 9.74
N GLN A 71 2.03 -5.54 11.04
CA GLN A 71 0.98 -5.14 11.97
C GLN A 71 0.83 -3.62 12.03
N TYR A 72 1.94 -2.87 12.04
CA TYR A 72 1.96 -1.42 11.99
C TYR A 72 1.31 -0.89 10.71
N LEU A 73 1.67 -1.43 9.55
CA LEU A 73 1.10 -1.04 8.25
C LEU A 73 -0.41 -1.32 8.17
N LEU A 74 -0.83 -2.50 8.63
CA LEU A 74 -2.26 -2.88 8.67
C LEU A 74 -3.04 -2.00 9.66
N LYS A 75 -2.43 -1.61 10.79
CA LYS A 75 -3.03 -0.67 11.76
C LYS A 75 -3.25 0.72 11.16
N LYS A 76 -2.34 1.18 10.29
CA LYS A 76 -2.43 2.48 9.60
C LYS A 76 -3.55 2.58 8.56
N ILE A 77 -4.09 1.45 8.08
CA ILE A 77 -5.23 1.48 7.14
C ILE A 77 -6.43 2.15 7.83
N PRO A 78 -7.05 3.19 7.22
CA PRO A 78 -8.23 3.85 7.79
C PRO A 78 -9.36 2.87 8.11
N LYS A 79 -10.05 3.06 9.24
CA LYS A 79 -11.14 2.17 9.69
C LYS A 79 -12.17 1.83 8.59
N PRO A 80 -12.66 2.79 7.77
CA PRO A 80 -13.63 2.48 6.70
C PRO A 80 -13.11 1.51 5.63
N TYR A 81 -11.79 1.41 5.48
CA TYR A 81 -11.15 0.61 4.44
C TYR A 81 -10.66 -0.75 4.93
N LYS A 82 -10.61 -0.99 6.24
CA LYS A 82 -10.09 -2.26 6.79
C LYS A 82 -10.83 -3.48 6.29
N ILE A 83 -12.16 -3.42 6.19
CA ILE A 83 -12.95 -4.54 5.68
C ILE A 83 -12.67 -4.81 4.20
N LYS A 84 -12.53 -3.74 3.41
CA LYS A 84 -12.20 -3.84 1.99
C LYS A 84 -10.80 -4.41 1.80
N ALA A 85 -9.82 -3.92 2.56
CA ALA A 85 -8.46 -4.45 2.56
C ALA A 85 -8.43 -5.94 2.88
N TYR A 86 -9.13 -6.35 3.96
CA TYR A 86 -9.23 -7.76 4.35
C TYR A 86 -9.78 -8.63 3.23
N ILE A 87 -10.88 -8.22 2.59
CA ILE A 87 -11.48 -8.96 1.49
C ILE A 87 -10.54 -9.02 0.29
N THR A 88 -9.87 -7.92 -0.05
CA THR A 88 -8.87 -7.90 -1.12
C THR A 88 -7.74 -8.90 -0.84
N PHE A 89 -7.19 -8.92 0.38
CA PHE A 89 -6.13 -9.87 0.74
C PHE A 89 -6.63 -11.32 0.66
N ALA A 90 -7.85 -11.59 1.12
CA ALA A 90 -8.46 -12.91 1.02
C ALA A 90 -8.65 -13.35 -0.45
N MET A 91 -9.14 -12.44 -1.30
CA MET A 91 -9.30 -12.71 -2.74
C MET A 91 -7.95 -13.01 -3.41
N LEU A 92 -6.89 -12.25 -3.09
CA LEU A 92 -5.56 -12.48 -3.62
C LEU A 92 -4.96 -13.81 -3.16
N LYS A 93 -5.18 -14.18 -1.89
CA LYS A 93 -4.76 -15.49 -1.39
C LYS A 93 -5.44 -16.60 -2.19
N LEU A 94 -6.76 -16.52 -2.35
CA LEU A 94 -7.54 -17.51 -3.10
C LEU A 94 -7.16 -17.56 -4.58
N SER A 95 -6.87 -16.42 -5.23
CA SER A 95 -6.45 -16.40 -6.64
C SER A 95 -5.06 -17.02 -6.86
N ASN A 96 -4.17 -16.92 -5.88
CA ASN A 96 -2.85 -17.54 -5.94
C ASN A 96 -2.85 -19.03 -5.61
N GLU A 97 -3.94 -19.55 -5.04
CA GLU A 97 -4.12 -20.97 -4.81
C GLU A 97 -4.46 -21.68 -6.14
N VAL A 98 -3.49 -22.47 -6.65
CA VAL A 98 -3.55 -23.18 -7.95
C VAL A 98 -4.85 -23.98 -8.12
N SER A 99 -5.38 -24.53 -7.02
CA SER A 99 -6.61 -25.32 -7.00
C SER A 99 -7.85 -24.58 -7.48
N TYR A 100 -7.88 -23.24 -7.42
CA TYR A 100 -9.05 -22.47 -7.85
C TYR A 100 -8.96 -21.94 -9.28
N GLY A 101 -7.74 -21.81 -9.86
CA GLY A 101 -7.56 -21.30 -11.22
C GLY A 101 -8.18 -19.91 -11.47
N LEU A 102 -8.29 -19.08 -10.42
CA LEU A 102 -8.95 -17.78 -10.48
C LEU A 102 -7.95 -16.68 -10.85
N THR A 103 -8.25 -15.93 -11.91
CA THR A 103 -7.48 -14.73 -12.26
C THR A 103 -8.19 -13.48 -11.74
N LEU A 104 -7.64 -12.85 -10.71
CA LEU A 104 -8.16 -11.57 -10.21
C LEU A 104 -7.56 -10.41 -11.00
N ASN A 105 -8.28 -9.95 -12.03
CA ASN A 105 -7.91 -8.75 -12.78
C ASN A 105 -8.60 -7.50 -12.22
N LEU A 106 -8.08 -6.31 -12.57
CA LEU A 106 -8.64 -5.02 -12.11
C LEU A 106 -10.11 -4.81 -12.50
N LEU A 107 -10.56 -5.35 -13.63
CA LEU A 107 -11.97 -5.24 -14.02
C LEU A 107 -12.84 -6.06 -13.06
N ALA A 108 -12.47 -7.29 -12.75
CA ALA A 108 -13.16 -8.12 -11.76
C ALA A 108 -13.16 -7.46 -10.37
N TYR A 109 -12.02 -6.89 -9.95
CA TYR A 109 -11.92 -6.16 -8.69
C TYR A 109 -12.80 -4.91 -8.64
N SER A 110 -13.04 -4.23 -9.77
CA SER A 110 -13.89 -3.03 -9.84
C SER A 110 -15.31 -3.25 -9.31
N PHE A 111 -15.74 -4.52 -9.24
CA PHE A 111 -17.05 -4.95 -8.80
C PHE A 111 -17.16 -5.25 -7.31
N LEU A 112 -16.06 -5.19 -6.56
CA LEU A 112 -16.04 -5.48 -5.12
C LEU A 112 -17.06 -4.64 -4.36
N ASP A 113 -17.12 -3.33 -4.59
CA ASP A 113 -18.06 -2.45 -3.87
C ASP A 113 -19.52 -2.88 -4.11
N GLY A 114 -19.87 -3.28 -5.33
CA GLY A 114 -21.21 -3.78 -5.63
C GLY A 114 -21.56 -5.04 -4.85
N TYR A 115 -20.61 -5.96 -4.66
CA TYR A 115 -20.81 -7.15 -3.82
C TYR A 115 -20.93 -6.82 -2.32
N LEU A 116 -20.26 -5.77 -1.85
CA LEU A 116 -20.35 -5.35 -0.44
C LEU A 116 -21.67 -4.65 -0.13
N GLU A 117 -22.23 -3.93 -1.09
CA GLU A 117 -23.52 -3.25 -0.96
C GLU A 117 -24.69 -4.22 -1.13
N ASP A 118 -24.55 -5.23 -1.98
CA ASP A 118 -25.61 -6.17 -2.30
C ASP A 118 -25.07 -7.60 -2.53
N PRO A 119 -25.36 -8.55 -1.64
CA PRO A 119 -24.97 -9.94 -1.82
C PRO A 119 -25.52 -10.58 -3.10
N LYS A 120 -26.66 -10.09 -3.61
CA LYS A 120 -27.29 -10.56 -4.84
C LYS A 120 -26.85 -9.76 -6.08
N PHE A 121 -25.80 -8.95 -5.96
CA PHE A 121 -25.30 -8.11 -7.03
C PHE A 121 -24.97 -8.89 -8.32
N ALA A 122 -24.47 -10.13 -8.19
CA ALA A 122 -24.26 -11.03 -9.33
C ALA A 122 -25.57 -11.52 -9.98
N GLU A 123 -26.63 -11.71 -9.20
CA GLU A 123 -27.92 -12.24 -9.67
C GLU A 123 -28.75 -11.17 -10.38
N LYS A 124 -28.67 -9.91 -9.91
CA LYS A 124 -29.38 -8.76 -10.51
C LYS A 124 -28.84 -8.35 -11.89
N ARG A 125 -27.90 -9.12 -12.44
CA ARG A 125 -26.98 -8.73 -13.51
C ARG A 125 -27.31 -9.26 -14.89
N PHE A 126 -28.48 -9.89 -15.07
CA PHE A 126 -29.00 -10.29 -16.39
C PHE A 126 -29.19 -9.13 -17.38
N HIS A 127 -28.99 -7.87 -16.96
CA HIS A 127 -29.12 -6.66 -17.79
C HIS A 127 -27.85 -5.80 -17.84
N TRP A 128 -26.67 -6.39 -17.72
CA TRP A 128 -25.46 -5.59 -17.87
C TRP A 128 -25.36 -5.07 -19.30
N PRO A 129 -25.34 -3.75 -19.55
CA PRO A 129 -24.95 -3.27 -20.87
C PRO A 129 -23.58 -3.83 -21.21
N HIS A 130 -23.41 -4.25 -22.47
CA HIS A 130 -22.09 -4.57 -23.00
C HIS A 130 -21.16 -3.39 -22.69
N LEU A 131 -20.23 -3.59 -21.73
CA LEU A 131 -19.33 -2.54 -21.32
C LEU A 131 -18.44 -2.19 -22.51
N THR A 132 -18.54 -0.96 -22.96
CA THR A 132 -17.65 -0.44 -24.01
C THR A 132 -16.21 -0.47 -23.52
N ALA A 133 -15.25 -0.46 -24.44
CA ALA A 133 -13.83 -0.41 -24.08
C ALA A 133 -13.49 0.81 -23.18
N SER A 134 -14.17 1.95 -23.40
CA SER A 134 -14.03 3.14 -22.54
C SER A 134 -14.50 2.86 -21.12
N GLN A 135 -15.70 2.32 -20.94
CA GLN A 135 -16.26 2.02 -19.62
C GLN A 135 -15.40 1.01 -18.84
N GLN A 136 -14.88 -0.02 -19.53
CA GLN A 136 -13.95 -0.97 -18.90
C GLN A 136 -12.66 -0.28 -18.45
N SER A 137 -12.16 0.68 -19.22
CA SER A 137 -10.95 1.43 -18.90
C SER A 137 -11.17 2.33 -17.68
N ASP A 138 -12.31 3.03 -17.63
CA ASP A 138 -12.69 3.87 -16.49
C ASP A 138 -12.86 3.06 -15.20
N LEU A 139 -13.50 1.88 -15.30
CA LEU A 139 -13.66 0.95 -14.19
C LEU A 139 -12.31 0.43 -13.69
N LYS A 140 -11.40 0.04 -14.59
CA LYS A 140 -10.04 -0.39 -14.21
C LYS A 140 -9.26 0.73 -13.54
N LEU A 141 -9.34 1.96 -14.05
CA LEU A 141 -8.66 3.12 -13.46
C LEU A 141 -9.19 3.41 -12.05
N SER A 142 -10.52 3.39 -11.87
CA SER A 142 -11.16 3.56 -10.56
C SER A 142 -10.76 2.43 -9.61
N ALA A 143 -10.78 1.19 -10.09
CA ALA A 143 -10.40 0.01 -9.33
C ALA A 143 -8.94 0.07 -8.86
N HIS A 144 -8.01 0.52 -9.70
CA HIS A 144 -6.61 0.70 -9.34
C HIS A 144 -6.44 1.74 -8.22
N LYS A 145 -7.11 2.89 -8.32
CA LYS A 145 -7.11 3.93 -7.27
C LYS A 145 -7.66 3.39 -5.95
N LYS A 146 -8.80 2.67 -6.01
CA LYS A 146 -9.43 2.05 -4.85
C LYS A 146 -8.56 0.96 -4.23
N LEU A 147 -7.91 0.13 -5.03
CA LEU A 147 -7.00 -0.92 -4.55
C LEU A 147 -5.87 -0.32 -3.71
N ARG A 148 -5.18 0.67 -4.26
CA ARG A 148 -4.10 1.39 -3.58
C ARG A 148 -4.59 2.04 -2.29
N SER A 149 -5.75 2.70 -2.32
CA SER A 149 -6.32 3.38 -1.15
C SER A 149 -6.77 2.38 -0.06
N HIS A 150 -7.54 1.36 -0.43
CA HIS A 150 -8.07 0.39 0.52
C HIS A 150 -6.97 -0.40 1.21
N CYS A 151 -5.93 -0.80 0.47
CA CYS A 151 -4.86 -1.65 0.99
C CYS A 151 -3.68 -0.86 1.57
N GLY A 152 -3.78 0.48 1.70
CA GLY A 152 -2.68 1.31 2.20
C GLY A 152 -1.42 1.27 1.33
N GLY A 153 -1.54 0.91 0.05
CA GLY A 153 -0.42 0.71 -0.87
C GLY A 153 0.32 -0.62 -0.70
N LEU A 154 -0.21 -1.57 0.07
CA LEU A 154 0.40 -2.91 0.23
C LEU A 154 0.15 -3.85 -0.96
N VAL A 155 -0.73 -3.45 -1.88
CA VAL A 155 -1.09 -4.23 -3.06
C VAL A 155 -0.97 -3.35 -4.30
N GLU A 156 -0.34 -3.92 -5.33
CA GLU A 156 -0.19 -3.32 -6.66
C GLU A 156 -0.88 -4.23 -7.70
N ALA A 157 -1.24 -3.65 -8.84
CA ALA A 157 -2.01 -4.30 -9.90
C ALA A 157 -1.49 -3.93 -11.29
#